data_AF-A0A7C2UF36-F1
#
_entry.id   AF-A0A7C2UF36-F1
#
_cell.length_a   1.000
_cell.length_b   1.000
_cell.length_c   1.000
_cell.angle_alpha   90.00
_cell.angle_beta   90.00
_cell.angle_gamma   90.00
#
_symmetry.space_group_name_H-M   'P 1'
#
loop_
_entity.id
_entity.type
_entity.pdbx_description
1 polymer ?
#
loop_
_entity_poly.entity_id
_entity_poly.type
_entity_poly.pdbx_seq_one_letter_code
_entity_poly.pdbx_strand_id
1 'polypeptide(L)' 'MDKQRLLDHSLSLLARLMSWADPGRLEEWSEMGLTITQIRLLFLLRRNPGATATALANELDVSPPVLTRMV' A
#
# COMPACT_ATOMS: atom_id res chain seq x y z
N MET A 1 17.84 -11.04 -29.39
CA MET A 1 18.24 -10.73 -27.99
C MET A 1 17.40 -9.60 -27.39
N ASP A 2 17.17 -8.48 -28.09
CA ASP A 2 16.39 -7.35 -27.53
C ASP A 2 14.90 -7.62 -27.34
N LYS A 3 14.24 -8.33 -28.26
CA LYS A 3 12.79 -8.58 -28.17
C LYS A 3 12.41 -9.38 -26.91
N GLN A 4 13.22 -10.38 -26.54
CA GLN A 4 12.96 -11.20 -25.36
C GLN A 4 13.15 -10.38 -24.07
N ARG A 5 14.24 -9.59 -23.99
CA ARG A 5 14.47 -8.68 -22.85
C ARG A 5 13.38 -7.64 -22.70
N LEU A 6 12.91 -7.06 -23.81
CA LEU A 6 11.82 -6.09 -23.79
C LEU A 6 10.50 -6.72 -23.31
N LEU A 7 10.23 -7.96 -23.72
CA LEU A 7 9.08 -8.73 -23.24
C LEU A 7 9.16 -9.00 -21.74
N ASP A 8 10.29 -9.53 -21.26
CA ASP A 8 10.50 -9.85 -19.86
C ASP A 8 10.40 -8.59 -18.98
N HIS A 9 10.95 -7.46 -19.45
CA HIS A 9 10.88 -6.18 -18.76
C HIS A 9 9.44 -5.64 -18.72
N SER A 10 8.71 -5.73 -19.82
CA SER A 10 7.31 -5.29 -19.91
C SER A 10 6.40 -6.12 -19.01
N LEU A 11 6.61 -7.45 -18.98
CA LEU A 11 5.87 -8.36 -18.11
C LEU A 11 6.20 -8.12 -16.63
N SER A 12 7.45 -7.81 -16.29
CA SER A 12 7.84 -7.44 -14.92
C SER A 12 7.16 -6.16 -14.45
N LEU A 13 7.13 -5.13 -15.30
CA LEU A 13 6.44 -3.87 -14.99
C LEU A 13 4.92 -4.07 -14.86
N LEU A 14 4.32 -4.86 -15.74
CA LEU A 14 2.90 -5.20 -15.68
C LEU A 14 2.56 -5.99 -14.40
N ALA A 15 3.33 -7.02 -14.06
CA ALA A 15 3.13 -7.79 -12.84
C ALA A 15 3.24 -6.91 -11.59
N ARG A 16 4.18 -5.96 -11.58
CA ARG A 16 4.36 -5.00 -10.49
C ARG A 16 3.20 -4.02 -10.38
N LEU A 17 2.64 -3.57 -11.50
CA LEU A 17 1.43 -2.75 -11.54
C LEU A 17 0.21 -3.54 -11.05
N MET A 18 0.05 -4.78 -11.51
CA MET A 18 -1.04 -5.67 -11.09
C MET A 18 -0.95 -6.04 -9.60
N SER A 19 0.25 -6.18 -9.03
CA SER A 19 0.44 -6.48 -7.60
C SER A 19 -0.06 -5.39 -6.65
N TRP A 20 -0.22 -4.16 -7.16
CA TRP A 20 -0.83 -3.04 -6.43
C TRP A 20 -2.36 -3.07 -6.48
N ALA A 21 -2.93 -3.70 -7.50
CA ALA A 21 -4.36 -3.80 -7.76
C ALA A 21 -4.85 -5.25 -7.70
N ASP A 22 -4.16 -6.11 -6.94
CA ASP A 22 -4.50 -7.52 -6.80
C ASP A 22 -5.78 -7.64 -5.96
N PRO A 23 -6.92 -8.02 -6.56
CA PRO A 23 -8.19 -8.12 -5.85
C PRO A 23 -8.15 -9.21 -4.77
N GLY A 24 -7.36 -10.28 -4.97
CA GLY A 24 -7.21 -11.36 -3.99
C GLY A 24 -6.56 -10.85 -2.71
N ARG A 25 -5.55 -9.98 -2.82
CA ARG A 25 -4.93 -9.35 -1.64
C ARG A 25 -5.87 -8.40 -0.91
N LEU A 26 -6.74 -7.70 -1.65
CA LEU A 26 -7.77 -6.85 -1.03
C LEU A 26 -8.80 -7.68 -0.26
N GLU A 27 -9.20 -8.83 -0.80
CA GLU A 27 -10.12 -9.76 -0.14
C GLU A 27 -9.47 -10.38 1.10
N GLU A 28 -8.24 -10.87 1.02
CA GLU A 28 -7.45 -11.35 2.16
C GLU A 28 -7.28 -10.29 3.26
N TRP A 29 -7.01 -9.04 2.89
CA TRP A 29 -6.91 -7.94 3.85
C TRP A 29 -8.24 -7.62 4.49
N SER A 30 -9.33 -7.69 3.73
CA SER A 30 -10.68 -7.55 4.24
C SER A 30 -11.03 -8.68 5.22
N GLU A 31 -10.65 -9.93 4.93
CA GLU A 31 -10.82 -11.08 5.83
C GLU A 31 -10.02 -10.91 7.14
N MET A 32 -8.88 -10.22 7.09
CA MET A 32 -8.12 -9.82 8.28
C MET A 32 -8.72 -8.61 9.01
N GLY A 33 -9.84 -8.06 8.54
CA GLY A 33 -10.51 -6.90 9.13
C GLY A 33 -9.81 -5.56 8.86
N LEU A 34 -8.90 -5.50 7.89
CA LEU A 34 -8.18 -4.27 7.55
C LEU A 34 -9.02 -3.39 6.62
N THR A 35 -9.22 -2.14 7.04
CA THR A 35 -9.78 -1.10 6.17
C THR A 35 -8.74 -0.62 5.15
N ILE A 36 -9.22 -0.08 4.02
CA ILE A 36 -8.36 0.57 3.01
C ILE A 36 -7.46 1.64 3.65
N THR A 37 -7.96 2.41 4.62
CA THR A 37 -7.17 3.44 5.31
C THR A 37 -6.08 2.82 6.18
N GLN A 38 -6.34 1.71 6.87
CA GLN A 38 -5.31 0.97 7.62
C GLN A 38 -4.25 0.36 6.70
N ILE A 39 -4.64 -0.16 5.53
CA ILE A 39 -3.68 -0.62 4.52
C ILE A 39 -2.78 0.54 4.07
N ARG A 40 -3.35 1.71 3.75
CA ARG A 40 -2.58 2.91 3.39
C ARG A 40 -1.61 3.31 4.51
N LEU A 41 -2.05 3.27 5.78
CA LEU A 41 -1.21 3.51 6.95
C LEU A 41 -0.01 2.55 7.01
N LEU A 42 -0.23 1.25 6.80
CA LEU A 42 0.86 0.25 6.78
C LEU A 42 1.89 0.52 5.67
N PHE A 43 1.44 0.92 4.48
CA PHE A 43 2.34 1.31 3.40
C PHE A 43 3.13 2.59 3.71
N LEU A 44 2.50 3.57 4.35
CA LEU A 44 3.18 4.79 4.80
C LEU A 44 4.24 4.50 5.87
N LEU A 45 3.92 3.65 6.85
CA LEU A 45 4.87 3.21 7.89
C LEU A 45 6.04 2.43 7.30
N ARG A 46 5.78 1.56 6.31
CA ARG A 46 6.84 0.84 5.60
C ARG A 46 7.78 1.78 4.85
N ARG A 47 7.26 2.86 4.26
CA ARG A 47 8.05 3.86 3.53
C ARG A 47 8.80 4.81 4.48
N ASN A 48 8.20 5.16 5.61
CA ASN A 48 8.73 6.12 6.58
C ASN A 48 8.75 5.52 8.00
N PRO A 49 9.69 4.60 8.30
CA PRO A 49 9.79 4.01 9.63
C PRO A 49 10.03 5.10 10.70
N GLY A 50 9.27 5.04 11.80
CA GLY A 50 9.39 6.00 12.89
C GLY A 50 8.70 7.35 12.63
N ALA A 51 7.91 7.49 11.56
CA ALA A 51 7.08 8.67 11.35
C ALA A 51 6.16 8.93 12.56
N THR A 52 5.99 10.21 12.92
CA THR A 52 5.13 10.60 14.03
C THR A 52 3.66 10.41 13.68
N ALA A 53 2.81 10.19 14.68
CA ALA A 53 1.37 10.07 14.48
C ALA A 53 0.77 11.29 13.75
N THR A 54 1.24 12.50 14.07
CA THR A 54 0.82 13.74 13.40
C THR A 54 1.23 13.77 11.92
N ALA A 55 2.46 13.33 11.60
CA ALA A 55 2.91 13.28 10.21
C ALA A 55 2.09 12.28 9.38
N LEU A 56 1.79 11.11 9.95
CA LEU A 56 0.94 10.10 9.31
C LEU A 56 -0.50 10.59 9.14
N ALA A 57 -1.03 11.35 10.10
CA ALA A 57 -2.40 11.87 10.06
C ALA A 57 -2.55 12.91 8.93
N ASN A 58 -1.55 13.80 8.78
CA ASN A 58 -1.50 14.77 7.69
C ASN A 58 -1.41 14.08 6.32
N GLU A 59 -0.57 13.05 6.18
CA GLU A 59 -0.40 12.31 4.93
C GLU A 59 -1.65 11.52 4.52
N LEU A 60 -2.44 11.07 5.51
CA LEU A 60 -3.69 10.36 5.30
C LEU A 60 -4.91 11.29 5.19
N ASP A 61 -4.74 12.60 5.36
CA ASP A 61 -5.81 13.60 5.42
C ASP A 61 -6.89 13.25 6.47
N VAL A 62 -6.44 12.84 7.66
CA VAL A 62 -7.31 12.52 8.81
C VAL A 62 -6.89 13.31 10.04
N SER A 63 -7.81 13.50 10.98
CA SER A 63 -7.46 14.11 12.26
C SER A 63 -6.60 13.17 13.12
N PRO A 64 -5.70 13.68 13.97
CA PRO A 64 -4.88 12.83 14.85
C PRO A 64 -5.69 11.85 15.70
N PRO A 65 -6.85 12.21 16.29
CA PRO A 65 -7.68 11.25 17.03
C PRO A 65 -8.26 10.12 16.16
N VAL A 66 -8.52 10.39 14.87
CA VAL A 66 -8.96 9.35 13.93
C VAL A 66 -7.82 8.36 13.69
N LEU A 67 -6.60 8.85 13.48
CA LEU A 67 -5.43 8.00 13.32
C LEU A 67 -5.17 7.14 14.56
N THR A 68 -5.23 7.70 15.77
CA THR A 68 -5.03 6.94 17.02
C THR A 68 -6.04 5.81 17.20
N ARG A 69 -7.27 5.93 16.65
CA ARG A 69 -8.27 4.85 16.69
C ARG A 69 -8.03 3.74 15.65
N MET A 70 -7.18 3.99 14.65
CA MET A 70 -6.86 3.01 13.60
C MET A 70 -5.73 2.06 13.99
N VAL A 71 -4.90 2.45 14.96
CA VAL A 71 -3.78 1.68 15.55
C VAL A 71 -4.26 0.97 16.80
#